data_AF-A0A7X8YXE5-F1
#
_entry.id   AF-A0A7X8YXE5-F1
#
_cell.length_a   1.000
_cell.length_b   1.000
_cell.length_c   1.000
_cell.angle_alpha   90.00
_cell.angle_beta   90.00
_cell.angle_gamma   90.00
#
_symmetry.space_group_name_H-M   'P 1'
#
loop_
_entity.id
_entity.type
_entity.pdbx_description
1 polymer ?
#
loop_
_entity_poly.entity_id
_entity_poly.type
_entity_poly.pdbx_seq_one_letter_code
_entity_poly.pdbx_strand_id
1 'polypeptide(L)'
;MAGEMSRRDVMKLAAAGAIAAATSGLDSALAQAESFPATLPDTWANGKYTLPPLPYAADALEPLYQARALEIHHDKHHQGYVTGLNDTMEKLSQARSSNNYSDIRCLSSSLAFNGSGHVLHSLFWRSMSPQAARGEPVAPSDALAAAINQSFGSFDACRSQFAAAAKEVMSNGWAILAFEPLSSRLVILQAERHQDMTIWGVRPLLVCDVWEHAYYLQYQNRRAEWVDAFMRLANWQFAGERLRPSAAGAES
;
A
#
# COMPACT_ATOMS: atom_id res chain seq x y z
N MET A 1 20.27 -37.02 48.27
CA MET A 1 20.12 -37.19 46.82
C MET A 1 19.16 -36.12 46.33
N ALA A 2 19.69 -34.98 45.87
CA ALA A 2 18.89 -33.90 45.29
C ALA A 2 18.73 -34.20 43.80
N GLY A 3 17.49 -34.41 43.34
CA GLY A 3 17.21 -34.67 41.93
C GLY A 3 17.35 -33.39 41.12
N GLU A 4 18.20 -33.42 40.09
CA GLU A 4 18.35 -32.35 39.12
C GLU A 4 17.03 -32.12 38.37
N MET A 5 16.54 -30.87 38.40
CA MET A 5 15.47 -30.42 37.54
C MET A 5 15.91 -30.46 36.08
N SER A 6 15.13 -31.11 35.24
CA SER A 6 15.40 -31.21 33.81
C SER A 6 15.13 -29.89 33.10
N ARG A 7 15.84 -29.61 31.99
CA ARG A 7 15.55 -28.48 31.08
C ARG A 7 14.08 -28.45 30.60
N ARG A 8 13.36 -29.58 30.65
CA ARG A 8 11.92 -29.66 30.36
C ARG A 8 11.03 -29.09 31.46
N ASP A 9 11.48 -29.08 32.71
CA ASP A 9 10.72 -28.56 33.85
C ASP A 9 10.78 -27.03 33.89
N VAL A 10 11.92 -26.45 33.48
CA VAL A 10 12.10 -24.99 33.33
C VAL A 10 11.20 -24.42 32.22
N MET A 11 10.94 -25.18 31.15
CA MET A 11 10.05 -24.74 30.07
C MET A 11 8.56 -24.74 30.42
N LYS A 12 8.13 -25.47 31.47
CA LYS A 12 6.72 -25.46 31.91
C LYS A 12 6.37 -24.32 32.85
N LEU A 13 7.36 -23.65 33.44
CA LEU A 13 7.14 -22.58 34.43
C LEU A 13 7.05 -21.16 33.83
N ALA A 14 7.36 -20.99 32.54
CA ALA A 14 7.35 -19.68 31.87
C ALA A 14 6.06 -19.36 31.08
N ALA A 15 5.03 -20.22 31.14
CA ALA A 15 3.83 -20.11 30.32
C ALA A 15 2.60 -19.53 31.04
N ALA A 16 2.74 -18.99 32.26
CA ALA A 16 1.62 -18.45 33.02
C ALA A 16 1.94 -17.04 33.53
N GLY A 17 1.67 -16.03 32.71
CA GLY A 17 1.70 -14.64 33.18
C GLY A 17 1.77 -13.58 32.09
N ALA A 18 0.61 -13.03 31.73
CA ALA A 18 0.42 -11.71 31.12
C ALA A 18 0.77 -11.50 29.62
N ILE A 19 0.28 -12.36 28.71
CA ILE A 19 0.08 -12.00 27.28
C ILE A 19 -1.26 -12.55 26.77
N ALA A 20 -2.37 -12.17 27.40
CA ALA A 20 -3.71 -12.54 26.92
C ALA A 20 -4.70 -11.36 26.85
N ALA A 21 -4.34 -10.19 27.38
CA ALA A 21 -5.25 -9.05 27.44
C ALA A 21 -5.05 -8.01 26.32
N ALA A 22 -3.91 -8.02 25.63
CA ALA A 22 -3.61 -7.03 24.58
C ALA A 22 -4.06 -7.46 23.17
N THR A 23 -4.18 -8.77 22.91
CA THR A 23 -4.60 -9.30 21.60
C THR A 23 -6.11 -9.21 21.41
N SER A 24 -6.89 -9.51 22.46
CA SER A 24 -8.36 -9.50 22.41
C SER A 24 -8.97 -8.12 22.15
N GLY A 25 -8.27 -7.05 22.54
CA GLY A 25 -8.68 -5.67 22.28
C GLY A 25 -8.50 -5.25 20.82
N LEU A 26 -7.41 -5.69 20.18
CA LEU A 26 -7.19 -5.48 18.74
C LEU A 26 -8.19 -6.29 17.91
N ASP A 27 -8.37 -7.56 18.27
CA ASP A 27 -9.29 -8.47 17.56
C ASP A 27 -10.74 -7.97 17.62
N SER A 28 -11.18 -7.46 18.79
CA SER A 28 -12.54 -6.92 18.96
C SER A 28 -12.74 -5.56 18.28
N ALA A 29 -11.71 -4.71 18.23
CA ALA A 29 -11.77 -3.42 17.54
C ALA A 29 -11.79 -3.56 16.01
N LEU A 30 -11.11 -4.58 15.48
CA LEU A 30 -11.13 -4.92 14.05
C LEU A 30 -12.45 -5.55 13.60
N ALA A 31 -13.17 -6.23 14.51
CA ALA A 31 -14.42 -6.93 14.22
C ALA A 31 -15.68 -6.05 14.19
N GLN A 32 -15.67 -4.87 14.83
CA GLN A 32 -16.90 -4.06 15.04
C GLN A 32 -17.06 -2.84 14.12
N ALA A 33 -16.16 -2.62 13.16
CA ALA A 33 -16.23 -1.44 12.30
C ALA A 33 -16.94 -1.77 10.97
N GLU A 34 -17.99 -1.01 10.65
CA GLU A 34 -18.81 -1.17 9.44
C GLU A 34 -17.96 -1.38 8.16
N SER A 35 -18.46 -2.27 7.29
CA SER A 35 -17.77 -2.83 6.13
C SER A 35 -17.45 -1.77 5.06
N PHE A 36 -16.21 -1.27 5.06
CA PHE A 36 -15.66 -0.56 3.92
C PHE A 36 -15.13 -1.56 2.89
N PRO A 37 -15.38 -1.35 1.59
CA PRO A 37 -15.03 -2.33 0.57
C PRO A 37 -13.51 -2.49 0.48
N ALA A 38 -13.03 -3.73 0.51
CA ALA A 38 -11.62 -4.05 0.29
C ALA A 38 -11.14 -3.71 -1.14
N THR A 39 -12.07 -3.39 -2.03
CA THR A 39 -11.83 -2.97 -3.41
C THR A 39 -11.56 -1.47 -3.50
N LEU A 40 -10.65 -1.07 -4.38
CA LEU A 40 -10.48 0.32 -4.77
C LEU A 40 -11.70 0.72 -5.63
N PRO A 41 -12.51 1.73 -5.21
CA PRO A 41 -13.71 2.11 -5.94
C PRO A 41 -13.39 2.52 -7.37
N ASP A 42 -14.34 2.32 -8.29
CA ASP A 42 -14.31 2.85 -9.66
C ASP A 42 -13.10 2.41 -10.51
N THR A 43 -12.48 1.28 -10.15
CA THR A 43 -11.36 0.66 -10.89
C THR A 43 -11.80 -0.44 -11.86
N TRP A 44 -13.07 -0.82 -11.82
CA TRP A 44 -13.64 -1.86 -12.68
C TRP A 44 -15.09 -1.52 -13.05
N ALA A 45 -15.41 -1.53 -14.34
CA ALA A 45 -16.77 -1.38 -14.83
C ALA A 45 -16.94 -2.09 -16.18
N ASN A 46 -18.12 -2.67 -16.41
CA ASN A 46 -18.51 -3.27 -17.69
C ASN A 46 -17.48 -4.28 -18.25
N GLY A 47 -16.85 -5.08 -17.38
CA GLY A 47 -15.89 -6.11 -17.79
C GLY A 47 -14.49 -5.61 -18.13
N LYS A 48 -14.16 -4.35 -17.79
CA LYS A 48 -12.87 -3.73 -18.05
C LYS A 48 -12.37 -2.95 -16.84
N TYR A 49 -11.05 -2.80 -16.74
CA TYR A 49 -10.43 -1.88 -15.81
C TYR A 49 -10.70 -0.43 -16.23
N THR A 50 -10.94 0.45 -15.27
CA THR A 50 -11.25 1.87 -15.49
C THR A 50 -10.29 2.76 -14.73
N LEU A 51 -10.04 3.95 -15.25
CA LEU A 51 -9.32 5.00 -14.53
C LEU A 51 -10.27 5.56 -13.44
N PRO A 52 -10.01 5.32 -12.14
CA PRO A 52 -10.83 5.90 -11.09
C PRO A 52 -10.69 7.42 -11.10
N PRO A 53 -11.74 8.20 -10.81
CA PRO A 53 -11.60 9.64 -10.66
C PRO A 53 -10.69 9.99 -9.47
N LEU A 54 -10.07 11.17 -9.52
CA LEU A 54 -9.35 11.72 -8.38
C LEU A 54 -10.31 11.91 -7.19
N PRO A 55 -9.90 11.59 -5.95
CA PRO A 55 -10.75 11.75 -4.77
C PRO A 55 -10.86 13.21 -4.30
N TYR A 56 -10.21 14.15 -4.99
CA TYR A 56 -10.19 15.59 -4.71
C TYR A 56 -9.91 16.39 -5.98
N ALA A 57 -10.10 17.71 -5.92
CA ALA A 57 -9.76 18.63 -7.01
C ALA A 57 -8.24 18.62 -7.30
N ALA A 58 -7.84 18.88 -8.54
CA ALA A 58 -6.44 18.75 -8.97
C ALA A 58 -5.47 19.66 -8.21
N ASP A 59 -5.94 20.82 -7.76
CA ASP A 59 -5.19 21.82 -6.99
C ASP A 59 -5.23 21.59 -5.47
N ALA A 60 -5.97 20.58 -4.99
CA ALA A 60 -6.23 20.38 -3.58
C ALA A 60 -4.98 19.99 -2.74
N LEU A 61 -3.88 19.63 -3.40
CA LEU A 61 -2.61 19.27 -2.77
C LEU A 61 -1.55 20.37 -2.86
N GLU A 62 -1.87 21.51 -3.46
CA GLU A 62 -0.95 22.64 -3.51
C GLU A 62 -0.69 23.21 -2.10
N PRO A 63 0.53 23.72 -1.82
CA PRO A 63 1.67 23.85 -2.74
C PRO A 63 2.58 22.61 -2.78
N LEU A 64 2.20 21.50 -2.13
CA LEU A 64 3.05 20.32 -1.96
C LEU A 64 3.04 19.37 -3.15
N TYR A 65 1.99 19.44 -3.97
CA TYR A 65 1.97 18.77 -5.26
C TYR A 65 1.19 19.61 -6.28
N GLN A 66 1.89 20.15 -7.27
CA GLN A 66 1.31 21.07 -8.25
C GLN A 66 0.21 20.40 -9.09
N ALA A 67 -0.89 21.13 -9.33
CA ALA A 67 -2.03 20.60 -10.07
C ALA A 67 -1.65 20.02 -11.42
N ARG A 68 -0.77 20.71 -12.16
CA ARG A 68 -0.33 20.27 -13.48
C ARG A 68 0.39 18.92 -13.47
N ALA A 69 1.21 18.67 -12.45
CA ALA A 69 1.90 17.39 -12.34
C ALA A 69 0.91 16.27 -11.99
N LEU A 70 -0.01 16.55 -11.08
CA LEU A 70 -1.06 15.63 -10.69
C LEU A 70 -1.97 15.24 -11.87
N GLU A 71 -2.42 16.21 -12.67
CA GLU A 71 -3.22 15.98 -13.89
C GLU A 71 -2.48 15.08 -14.89
N ILE A 72 -1.20 15.37 -15.18
CA ILE A 72 -0.42 14.54 -16.10
C ILE A 72 -0.25 13.13 -15.54
N HIS A 73 0.05 13.01 -14.24
CA HIS A 73 0.27 11.74 -13.57
C HIS A 73 -1.01 10.89 -13.58
N HIS A 74 -2.17 11.49 -13.37
CA HIS A 74 -3.47 10.82 -13.43
C HIS A 74 -3.92 10.53 -14.87
N ASP A 75 -4.09 11.57 -15.70
CA ASP A 75 -4.76 11.46 -17.01
C ASP A 75 -3.88 10.83 -18.10
N LYS A 76 -2.56 10.77 -17.89
CA LYS A 76 -1.61 10.18 -18.85
C LYS A 76 -0.97 8.91 -18.31
N HIS A 77 -0.25 8.98 -17.20
CA HIS A 77 0.49 7.82 -16.69
C HIS A 77 -0.46 6.74 -16.17
N HIS A 78 -1.38 7.08 -15.26
CA HIS A 78 -2.35 6.10 -14.75
C HIS A 78 -3.28 5.57 -15.85
N GLN A 79 -3.76 6.44 -16.74
CA GLN A 79 -4.53 6.01 -17.92
C GLN A 79 -3.75 5.03 -18.81
N GLY A 80 -2.44 5.23 -18.97
CA GLY A 80 -1.57 4.32 -19.72
C GLY A 80 -1.57 2.90 -19.16
N TYR A 81 -1.48 2.74 -17.84
CA TYR A 81 -1.55 1.43 -17.19
C TYR A 81 -2.94 0.79 -17.34
N VAL A 82 -4.01 1.56 -17.22
CA VAL A 82 -5.39 1.06 -17.41
C VAL A 82 -5.57 0.53 -18.85
N THR A 83 -5.14 1.30 -19.85
CA THR A 83 -5.21 0.88 -21.26
C THR A 83 -4.36 -0.36 -21.48
N GLY A 84 -3.09 -0.36 -21.06
CA GLY A 84 -2.18 -1.49 -21.24
C GLY A 84 -2.65 -2.76 -20.54
N LEU A 85 -3.28 -2.64 -19.37
CA LEU A 85 -3.86 -3.77 -18.65
C LEU A 85 -5.02 -4.39 -19.42
N ASN A 86 -5.98 -3.58 -19.89
CA ASN A 86 -7.10 -4.06 -20.68
C ASN A 86 -6.65 -4.73 -22.00
N ASP A 87 -5.71 -4.10 -22.72
CA ASP A 87 -5.15 -4.67 -23.96
C ASP A 87 -4.45 -6.02 -23.70
N THR A 88 -3.74 -6.13 -22.57
CA THR A 88 -3.07 -7.38 -22.18
C THR A 88 -4.08 -8.48 -21.87
N MET A 89 -5.18 -8.15 -21.18
CA MET A 89 -6.25 -9.10 -20.87
C MET A 89 -6.94 -9.62 -22.13
N GLU A 90 -7.17 -8.75 -23.12
CA GLU A 90 -7.72 -9.15 -24.41
C GLU A 90 -6.78 -10.11 -25.16
N LYS A 91 -5.49 -9.78 -25.26
CA LYS A 91 -4.49 -10.64 -25.90
C LYS A 91 -4.34 -11.99 -25.21
N LEU A 92 -4.39 -12.03 -23.88
CA LEU A 92 -4.42 -13.28 -23.12
C LEU A 92 -5.67 -14.11 -23.43
N SER A 93 -6.83 -13.47 -23.61
CA SER A 93 -8.06 -14.16 -24.03
C SER A 93 -7.94 -14.74 -25.43
N GLN A 94 -7.37 -13.98 -26.38
CA GLN A 94 -7.12 -14.44 -27.74
C GLN A 94 -6.17 -15.64 -27.73
N ALA A 95 -5.05 -15.56 -27.01
CA ALA A 95 -4.07 -16.66 -26.85
C ALA A 95 -4.72 -17.96 -26.38
N ARG A 96 -5.63 -17.89 -25.39
CA ARG A 96 -6.42 -19.04 -24.92
C ARG A 96 -7.35 -19.58 -26.01
N SER A 97 -8.08 -18.69 -26.71
CA SER A 97 -9.05 -19.08 -27.73
C SER A 97 -8.39 -19.72 -28.96
N SER A 98 -7.18 -19.30 -29.32
CA SER A 98 -6.44 -19.82 -30.47
C SER A 98 -5.45 -20.94 -30.10
N ASN A 99 -5.34 -21.30 -28.82
CA ASN A 99 -4.33 -22.22 -28.29
C ASN A 99 -2.89 -21.85 -28.74
N ASN A 100 -2.58 -20.56 -28.79
CA ASN A 100 -1.26 -20.05 -29.19
C ASN A 100 -0.67 -19.20 -28.07
N TYR A 101 0.41 -19.70 -27.46
CA TYR A 101 1.07 -19.08 -26.32
C TYR A 101 2.49 -18.59 -26.64
N SER A 102 2.82 -18.35 -27.91
CA SER A 102 4.16 -17.88 -28.32
C SER A 102 4.62 -16.65 -27.54
N ASP A 103 3.68 -15.74 -27.24
CA ASP A 103 3.95 -14.46 -26.60
C ASP A 103 3.72 -14.47 -25.08
N ILE A 104 3.45 -15.63 -24.47
CA ILE A 104 2.99 -15.71 -23.08
C ILE A 104 3.96 -15.05 -22.09
N ARG A 105 5.27 -15.13 -22.34
CA ARG A 105 6.27 -14.46 -21.50
C ARG A 105 6.13 -12.94 -21.55
N CYS A 106 5.89 -12.38 -22.74
CA CYS A 106 5.69 -10.94 -22.91
C CYS A 106 4.37 -10.51 -22.26
N LEU A 107 3.28 -11.24 -22.52
CA LEU A 107 1.97 -10.94 -21.96
C LEU A 107 1.93 -11.02 -20.43
N SER A 108 2.58 -12.02 -19.82
CA SER A 108 2.69 -12.13 -18.36
C SER A 108 3.46 -10.95 -17.75
N SER A 109 4.53 -10.49 -18.41
CA SER A 109 5.27 -9.30 -17.99
C SER A 109 4.41 -8.03 -18.09
N SER A 110 3.71 -7.83 -19.21
CA SER A 110 2.79 -6.71 -19.40
C SER A 110 1.63 -6.73 -18.40
N LEU A 111 1.13 -7.92 -18.05
CA LEU A 111 0.06 -8.07 -17.07
C LEU A 111 0.53 -7.62 -15.69
N ALA A 112 1.71 -8.07 -15.26
CA ALA A 112 2.27 -7.70 -13.98
C ALA A 112 2.59 -6.19 -13.92
N PHE A 113 3.22 -5.64 -14.96
CA PHE A 113 3.59 -4.23 -15.01
C PHE A 113 2.36 -3.29 -14.99
N ASN A 114 1.41 -3.50 -15.90
CA ASN A 114 0.23 -2.64 -15.99
C ASN A 114 -0.75 -2.89 -14.83
N GLY A 115 -0.90 -4.15 -14.40
CA GLY A 115 -1.73 -4.53 -13.25
C GLY A 115 -1.26 -3.86 -11.98
N SER A 116 0.02 -4.00 -11.65
CA SER A 116 0.59 -3.35 -10.47
C SER A 116 0.62 -1.83 -10.61
N GLY A 117 0.89 -1.29 -11.80
CA GLY A 117 0.81 0.14 -12.07
C GLY A 117 -0.58 0.71 -11.77
N HIS A 118 -1.64 0.08 -12.27
CA HIS A 118 -3.02 0.49 -12.01
C HIS A 118 -3.38 0.41 -10.51
N VAL A 119 -3.00 -0.67 -9.82
CA VAL A 119 -3.25 -0.83 -8.38
C VAL A 119 -2.54 0.24 -7.56
N LEU A 120 -1.24 0.44 -7.79
CA LEU A 120 -0.42 1.36 -7.01
C LEU A 120 -0.84 2.82 -7.22
N HIS A 121 -1.18 3.24 -8.44
CA HIS A 121 -1.67 4.61 -8.67
C HIS A 121 -3.06 4.81 -8.07
N SER A 122 -3.96 3.82 -8.17
CA SER A 122 -5.27 3.88 -7.53
C SER A 122 -5.18 4.03 -6.00
N LEU A 123 -4.13 3.46 -5.38
CA LEU A 123 -3.80 3.67 -3.97
C LEU A 123 -3.13 5.02 -3.72
N PHE A 124 -2.27 5.47 -4.62
CA PHE A 124 -1.47 6.69 -4.48
C PHE A 124 -2.33 7.94 -4.34
N TRP A 125 -3.37 8.08 -5.17
CA TRP A 125 -4.29 9.23 -5.08
C TRP A 125 -4.96 9.32 -3.71
N ARG A 126 -5.31 8.18 -3.13
CA ARG A 126 -5.95 8.09 -1.81
C ARG A 126 -4.95 8.14 -0.65
N SER A 127 -3.68 7.88 -0.93
CA SER A 127 -2.57 7.99 0.02
C SER A 127 -2.18 9.44 0.33
N MET A 128 -2.76 10.42 -0.36
CA MET A 128 -2.59 11.85 -0.11
C MET A 128 -3.89 12.49 0.38
N SER A 129 -3.79 13.45 1.30
CA SER A 129 -4.92 14.16 1.90
C SER A 129 -4.82 15.67 1.68
N PRO A 130 -5.83 16.30 1.05
CA PRO A 130 -5.94 17.77 0.98
C PRO A 130 -6.00 18.45 2.34
N GLN A 131 -6.51 17.78 3.36
CA GLN A 131 -6.52 18.31 4.72
C GLN A 131 -5.10 18.46 5.25
N ALA A 132 -4.26 17.44 5.03
CA ALA A 132 -2.86 17.47 5.42
C ALA A 132 -2.06 18.53 4.66
N ALA A 133 -2.43 18.82 3.40
CA ALA A 133 -1.84 19.91 2.61
C ALA A 133 -2.03 21.29 3.26
N ARG A 134 -3.16 21.52 3.96
CA ARG A 134 -3.46 22.77 4.68
C ARG A 134 -2.76 22.89 6.04
N GLY A 135 -1.88 21.96 6.39
CA GLY A 135 -1.16 21.96 7.66
C GLY A 135 -1.96 21.35 8.81
N GLU A 136 -2.97 20.53 8.51
CA GLU A 136 -3.74 19.75 9.48
C GLU A 136 -3.41 18.25 9.30
N PRO A 137 -2.33 17.73 9.91
CA PRO A 137 -1.97 16.32 9.77
C PRO A 137 -3.09 15.44 10.30
N VAL A 138 -3.50 14.48 9.49
CA VAL A 138 -4.48 13.47 9.90
C VAL A 138 -3.76 12.38 10.68
N ALA A 139 -4.07 12.25 11.97
CA ALA A 139 -3.48 11.22 12.82
C ALA A 139 -3.92 9.81 12.37
N PRO A 140 -3.09 8.77 12.56
CA PRO A 140 -3.53 7.40 12.35
C PRO A 140 -4.68 7.05 13.30
N SER A 141 -5.63 6.23 12.84
CA SER A 141 -6.63 5.61 13.74
C SER A 141 -5.95 4.80 14.84
N ASP A 142 -6.59 4.61 16.00
CA ASP A 142 -6.05 3.83 17.12
C ASP A 142 -5.58 2.43 16.71
N ALA A 143 -6.34 1.73 15.87
CA ALA A 143 -5.97 0.40 15.38
C ALA A 143 -4.67 0.44 14.55
N LEU A 144 -4.54 1.43 13.66
CA LEU A 144 -3.31 1.64 12.89
C LEU A 144 -2.14 2.04 13.80
N ALA A 145 -2.36 2.93 14.76
CA ALA A 145 -1.33 3.36 15.71
C ALA A 145 -0.80 2.16 16.52
N ALA A 146 -1.69 1.27 16.97
CA ALA A 146 -1.31 0.05 17.67
C ALA A 146 -0.50 -0.91 16.78
N ALA A 147 -0.94 -1.16 15.54
CA ALA A 147 -0.22 -2.00 14.58
C ALA A 147 1.17 -1.43 14.22
N ILE A 148 1.27 -0.10 14.10
CA ILE A 148 2.53 0.61 13.90
C ILE A 148 3.45 0.43 15.11
N ASN A 149 2.96 0.68 16.33
CA ASN A 149 3.77 0.51 17.54
C ASN A 149 4.26 -0.93 17.71
N GLN A 150 3.42 -1.92 17.38
CA GLN A 150 3.80 -3.33 17.43
C GLN A 150 4.92 -3.68 16.44
N SER A 151 4.90 -3.07 15.25
CA SER A 151 5.78 -3.43 14.12
C SER A 151 7.08 -2.62 14.08
N PHE A 152 7.02 -1.34 14.46
CA PHE A 152 8.12 -0.38 14.34
C PHE A 152 8.53 0.24 15.68
N GLY A 153 7.83 -0.06 16.77
CA GLY A 153 8.08 0.50 18.11
C GLY A 153 7.46 1.87 18.34
N SER A 154 7.37 2.73 17.31
CA SER A 154 6.67 4.01 17.39
C SER A 154 6.19 4.50 16.02
N PHE A 155 5.26 5.47 16.03
CA PHE A 155 4.83 6.16 14.82
C PHE A 155 5.97 6.90 14.13
N ASP A 156 6.83 7.57 14.90
CA ASP A 156 7.98 8.29 14.34
C ASP A 156 9.02 7.35 13.72
N ALA A 157 9.24 6.16 14.31
CA ALA A 157 10.10 5.15 13.74
C ALA A 157 9.55 4.64 12.40
N CYS A 158 8.24 4.36 12.32
CA CYS A 158 7.57 3.98 11.08
C CYS A 158 7.71 5.07 10.00
N ARG A 159 7.43 6.32 10.34
CA ARG A 159 7.55 7.45 9.40
C ARG A 159 8.98 7.64 8.91
N SER A 160 9.95 7.53 9.82
CA SER A 160 11.38 7.68 9.50
C SER A 160 11.86 6.57 8.57
N GLN A 161 11.52 5.31 8.86
CA GLN A 161 11.84 4.19 8.00
C GLN A 161 11.17 4.30 6.63
N PHE A 162 9.90 4.71 6.57
CA PHE A 162 9.17 4.87 5.31
C PHE A 162 9.80 5.96 4.44
N ALA A 163 10.10 7.12 5.02
CA ALA A 163 10.75 8.22 4.31
C ALA A 163 12.16 7.84 3.82
N ALA A 164 12.96 7.16 4.65
CA ALA A 164 14.27 6.66 4.26
C ALA A 164 14.17 5.65 3.10
N ALA A 165 13.24 4.69 3.19
CA ALA A 165 13.00 3.71 2.13
C ALA A 165 12.57 4.38 0.82
N ALA A 166 11.71 5.39 0.86
CA ALA A 166 11.27 6.12 -0.34
C ALA A 166 12.43 6.87 -1.02
N LYS A 167 13.31 7.50 -0.24
CA LYS A 167 14.47 8.25 -0.76
C LYS A 167 15.46 7.33 -1.48
N GLU A 168 15.68 6.14 -0.94
CA GLU A 168 16.73 5.20 -1.36
C GLU A 168 16.27 4.15 -2.39
N VAL A 169 15.09 4.28 -3.01
CA VAL A 169 14.70 3.36 -4.10
C VAL A 169 15.71 3.50 -5.25
N MET A 170 16.43 2.42 -5.59
CA MET A 170 17.54 2.47 -6.55
C MET A 170 17.14 2.65 -8.02
N SER A 171 15.84 2.55 -8.31
CA SER A 171 15.27 2.70 -9.64
C SER A 171 14.07 3.65 -9.62
N ASN A 172 13.27 3.61 -10.68
CA ASN A 172 11.87 3.98 -10.60
C ASN A 172 11.12 2.99 -9.70
N GLY A 173 10.25 3.48 -8.82
CA GLY A 173 9.60 2.59 -7.87
C GLY A 173 8.78 3.30 -6.80
N TRP A 174 8.58 2.61 -5.68
CA TRP A 174 7.63 2.97 -4.64
C TRP A 174 8.17 2.64 -3.25
N ALA A 175 7.82 3.45 -2.26
CA ALA A 175 7.76 3.00 -0.88
C ALA A 175 6.32 2.57 -0.54
N ILE A 176 6.18 1.40 0.07
CA ILE A 176 4.88 0.81 0.38
C ILE A 176 4.85 0.39 1.85
N LEU A 177 3.97 1.01 2.64
CA LEU A 177 3.57 0.48 3.94
C LEU A 177 2.48 -0.55 3.70
N ALA A 178 2.71 -1.79 4.11
CA ALA A 178 1.78 -2.90 3.88
C ALA A 178 1.54 -3.71 5.14
N PHE A 179 0.36 -4.32 5.24
CA PHE A 179 0.09 -5.40 6.18
C PHE A 179 0.54 -6.74 5.58
N GLU A 180 1.37 -7.47 6.32
CA GLU A 180 1.86 -8.79 5.99
C GLU A 180 1.09 -9.83 6.82
N PRO A 181 0.23 -10.65 6.19
CA PRO A 181 -0.73 -11.48 6.91
C PRO A 181 -0.12 -12.66 7.66
N LEU A 182 1.01 -13.22 7.23
CA LEU A 182 1.61 -14.41 7.86
C LEU A 182 2.12 -14.12 9.28
N SER A 183 2.73 -12.96 9.47
CA SER A 183 3.20 -12.47 10.76
C SER A 183 2.22 -11.54 11.46
N SER A 184 1.16 -11.13 10.75
CA SER A 184 0.21 -10.10 11.21
C SER A 184 0.92 -8.81 11.63
N ARG A 185 1.94 -8.41 10.87
CA ARG A 185 2.74 -7.20 11.12
C ARG A 185 2.69 -6.25 9.94
N LEU A 186 3.06 -5.00 10.21
CA LEU A 186 3.31 -4.03 9.16
C LEU A 186 4.76 -4.15 8.68
N VAL A 187 4.93 -4.01 7.37
CA VAL A 187 6.23 -4.00 6.69
C VAL A 187 6.33 -2.79 5.78
N ILE A 188 7.55 -2.33 5.52
CA ILE A 188 7.85 -1.29 4.52
C ILE A 188 8.65 -1.95 3.40
N LEU A 189 8.15 -1.82 2.17
CA LEU A 189 8.76 -2.38 0.96
C LEU A 189 9.26 -1.24 0.04
N GLN A 190 10.35 -1.50 -0.66
CA GLN A 190 10.87 -0.68 -1.75
C GLN A 190 10.59 -1.39 -3.07
N ALA A 191 9.38 -1.22 -3.60
CA ALA A 191 9.03 -1.86 -4.86
C ALA A 191 9.76 -1.17 -6.02
N GLU A 192 10.39 -1.94 -6.89
CA GLU A 192 10.97 -1.43 -8.13
C GLU A 192 9.98 -1.61 -9.29
N ARG A 193 10.03 -0.69 -10.25
CA ARG A 193 9.01 -0.54 -11.29
C ARG A 193 7.62 -0.42 -10.66
N HIS A 194 6.74 -1.40 -10.89
CA HIS A 194 5.47 -1.54 -10.15
C HIS A 194 5.33 -2.91 -9.50
N GLN A 195 5.92 -3.96 -10.08
CA GLN A 195 5.65 -5.35 -9.76
C GLN A 195 6.81 -6.10 -9.10
N ASP A 196 7.97 -5.46 -8.94
CA ASP A 196 9.17 -6.10 -8.39
C ASP A 196 9.37 -5.76 -6.92
N MET A 197 10.15 -6.60 -6.22
CA MET A 197 10.46 -6.43 -4.79
C MET A 197 9.22 -6.35 -3.88
N THR A 198 8.20 -7.15 -4.19
CA THR A 198 6.99 -7.33 -3.37
C THR A 198 6.96 -8.68 -2.68
N ILE A 199 6.11 -8.82 -1.66
CA ILE A 199 5.78 -10.10 -1.01
C ILE A 199 4.35 -10.46 -1.42
N TRP A 200 4.13 -11.66 -1.96
CA TRP A 200 2.79 -12.06 -2.38
C TRP A 200 1.83 -12.17 -1.19
N GLY A 201 0.62 -11.61 -1.35
CA GLY A 201 -0.40 -11.62 -0.31
C GLY A 201 -0.36 -10.43 0.64
N VAL A 202 0.67 -9.58 0.60
CA VAL A 202 0.65 -8.33 1.37
C VAL A 202 -0.46 -7.40 0.90
N ARG A 203 -0.97 -6.60 1.84
CA ARG A 203 -1.97 -5.59 1.57
C ARG A 203 -1.36 -4.20 1.69
N PRO A 204 -1.13 -3.48 0.59
CA PRO A 204 -0.72 -2.08 0.64
C PRO A 204 -1.73 -1.20 1.39
N LEU A 205 -1.23 -0.37 2.29
CA LEU A 205 -2.01 0.55 3.13
C LEU A 205 -1.75 2.01 2.73
N LEU A 206 -0.49 2.36 2.53
CA LEU A 206 -0.02 3.68 2.11
C LEU A 206 1.12 3.50 1.10
N VAL A 207 1.08 4.22 -0.02
CA VAL A 207 2.11 4.13 -1.06
C VAL A 207 2.61 5.51 -1.46
N CYS A 208 3.92 5.63 -1.68
CA CYS A 208 4.59 6.83 -2.20
C CYS A 208 5.23 6.50 -3.54
N ASP A 209 4.80 7.18 -4.59
CA ASP A 209 5.43 7.07 -5.91
C ASP A 209 6.75 7.86 -5.94
N VAL A 210 7.85 7.20 -6.28
CA VAL A 210 9.16 7.82 -6.49
C VAL A 210 9.71 7.59 -7.89
N TRP A 211 8.84 7.24 -8.85
CA TRP A 211 9.09 7.46 -10.27
C TRP A 211 9.33 8.94 -10.54
N GLU A 212 10.25 9.26 -11.44
CA GLU A 212 10.58 10.66 -11.75
C GLU A 212 9.35 11.44 -12.26
N HIS A 213 8.43 10.80 -13.00
CA HIS A 213 7.20 11.47 -13.46
C HIS A 213 6.33 12.01 -12.32
N ALA A 214 6.45 11.45 -11.11
CA ALA A 214 5.65 11.87 -9.97
C ALA A 214 6.04 13.25 -9.46
N TYR A 215 7.33 13.61 -9.56
CA TYR A 215 7.87 14.80 -8.88
C TYR A 215 8.72 15.72 -9.75
N TYR A 216 9.26 15.27 -10.88
CA TYR A 216 10.31 15.99 -11.59
C TYR A 216 9.88 17.38 -12.08
N LEU A 217 8.62 17.56 -12.44
CA LEU A 217 8.09 18.86 -12.88
C LEU A 217 8.22 19.94 -11.80
N GLN A 218 8.14 19.57 -10.51
CA GLN A 218 8.17 20.51 -9.39
C GLN A 218 9.51 20.47 -8.63
N TYR A 219 10.03 19.27 -8.38
CA TYR A 219 11.20 19.03 -7.54
C TYR A 219 12.48 18.72 -8.32
N GLN A 220 12.39 18.53 -9.64
CA GLN A 220 13.51 18.12 -10.50
C GLN A 220 14.24 16.89 -9.92
N ASN A 221 15.56 16.93 -9.77
CA ASN A 221 16.35 15.85 -9.20
C ASN A 221 16.24 15.71 -7.67
N ARG A 222 15.45 16.57 -6.99
CA ARG A 222 15.37 16.64 -5.53
C ARG A 222 14.31 15.68 -4.97
N ARG A 223 14.49 14.37 -5.21
CA ARG A 223 13.59 13.32 -4.71
C ARG A 223 13.34 13.42 -3.20
N ALA A 224 14.38 13.74 -2.43
CA ALA A 224 14.25 13.86 -0.99
C ALA A 224 13.21 14.92 -0.58
N GLU A 225 13.17 16.07 -1.27
CA GLU A 225 12.18 17.12 -1.02
C GLU A 225 10.77 16.68 -1.41
N TRP A 226 10.62 15.91 -2.50
CA TRP A 226 9.35 15.30 -2.87
C TRP A 226 8.86 14.33 -1.79
N VAL A 227 9.73 13.45 -1.30
CA VAL A 227 9.36 12.51 -0.23
C VAL A 227 8.96 13.27 1.03
N ASP A 228 9.68 14.34 1.40
CA ASP A 228 9.33 15.15 2.57
C ASP A 228 7.99 15.88 2.38
N ALA A 229 7.67 16.33 1.16
CA ALA A 229 6.37 16.88 0.81
C ALA A 229 5.26 15.83 0.87
N PHE A 230 5.47 14.63 0.30
CA PHE A 230 4.55 13.50 0.38
C PHE A 230 4.29 13.11 1.84
N MET A 231 5.31 13.07 2.70
CA MET A 231 5.14 12.72 4.12
C MET A 231 4.31 13.73 4.90
N ARG A 232 4.16 14.96 4.39
CA ARG A 232 3.21 15.96 4.91
C ARG A 232 1.81 15.76 4.35
N LEU A 233 1.68 15.17 3.16
CA LEU A 233 0.40 14.83 2.52
C LEU A 233 -0.16 13.47 2.95
N ALA A 234 0.66 12.60 3.53
CA ALA A 234 0.32 11.21 3.82
C ALA A 234 -1.02 11.06 4.56
N ASN A 235 -1.93 10.28 3.97
CA ASN A 235 -3.27 10.03 4.47
C ASN A 235 -3.29 8.80 5.39
N TRP A 236 -2.97 9.00 6.66
CA TRP A 236 -2.95 7.93 7.67
C TRP A 236 -4.34 7.38 8.00
N GLN A 237 -5.41 8.16 7.79
CA GLN A 237 -6.78 7.68 7.91
C GLN A 237 -7.07 6.61 6.85
N PHE A 238 -6.75 6.88 5.59
CA PHE A 238 -6.89 5.89 4.51
C PHE A 238 -6.09 4.62 4.77
N ALA A 239 -4.87 4.74 5.28
CA ALA A 239 -4.05 3.59 5.67
C ALA A 239 -4.75 2.75 6.76
N GLY A 240 -5.39 3.38 7.74
CA GLY A 240 -6.14 2.71 8.79
C GLY A 240 -7.42 2.03 8.28
N GLU A 241 -8.10 2.65 7.30
CA GLU A 241 -9.24 2.05 6.63
C GLU A 241 -8.86 0.76 5.91
N ARG A 242 -7.71 0.73 5.23
CA ARG A 242 -7.22 -0.46 4.51
C ARG A 242 -6.68 -1.57 5.43
N LEU A 243 -6.25 -1.21 6.63
CA LEU A 243 -5.77 -2.18 7.63
C LEU A 243 -6.88 -3.15 8.04
N ARG A 244 -8.13 -2.68 8.09
CA ARG A 244 -9.28 -3.51 8.48
C ARG A 244 -9.47 -4.68 7.50
N PRO A 245 -9.68 -5.92 7.98
CA PRO A 245 -10.09 -7.03 7.12
C PRO A 245 -11.35 -6.66 6.34
N SER A 246 -11.46 -7.13 5.10
CA SER A 246 -12.77 -7.12 4.44
C SER A 246 -13.67 -8.06 5.22
N ALA A 247 -14.87 -7.63 5.60
CA ALA A 247 -15.87 -8.50 6.22
C ALA A 247 -16.31 -9.69 5.33
N ALA A 248 -15.80 -9.80 4.10
CA ALA A 248 -16.19 -10.79 3.10
C ALA A 248 -15.62 -12.21 3.30
N GLY A 249 -15.17 -12.58 4.50
CA GLY A 249 -14.54 -13.89 4.74
C GLY A 249 -14.83 -14.54 6.10
N ALA A 250 -15.79 -14.03 6.87
CA ALA A 250 -16.14 -14.59 8.18
C ALA A 250 -17.33 -15.59 8.13
N GLU A 251 -17.73 -16.04 6.94
CA GLU A 251 -18.71 -17.11 6.76
C GLU A 251 -18.16 -18.16 5.78
N SER A 252 -17.51 -19.19 6.32
CA SER A 252 -17.49 -20.54 5.76
C SER A 252 -17.20 -21.56 6.87
#